data_AF-A0A1V5WR46-F1
#
_entry.id   AF-A0A1V5WR46-F1
#
_cell.length_a   1.000
_cell.length_b   1.000
_cell.length_c   1.000
_cell.angle_alpha   90.00
_cell.angle_beta   90.00
_cell.angle_gamma   90.00
#
_symmetry.space_group_name_H-M   'P 1'
#
loop_
_entity.id
_entity.type
_entity.pdbx_description
1 polymer ?
#
loop_
_entity_poly.entity_id
_entity_poly.type
_entity_poly.pdbx_seq_one_letter_code
_entity_poly.pdbx_strand_id
1 'polypeptide(L)' 'MKILPDKNIRYYIDIKAETKKVLGWDFGNRFELSKEDLPQNIIRIFITKGQFNKLPK' A
#
# COMPACT_ATOMS: atom_id res chain seq x y z
N MET A 1 -1.16 -15.66 -19.48
CA MET A 1 -1.22 -16.11 -18.08
C MET A 1 -2.17 -15.18 -17.33
N LYS A 2 -3.39 -15.63 -16.97
CA LYS A 2 -4.30 -14.81 -16.14
C LYS A 2 -3.77 -14.88 -14.71
N ILE A 3 -3.11 -13.82 -14.25
CA ILE A 3 -2.75 -13.68 -12.83
C ILE A 3 -4.09 -13.45 -12.11
N LEU A 4 -4.64 -14.52 -11.53
CA LEU A 4 -5.72 -14.39 -10.55
C LEU A 4 -5.23 -13.38 -9.50
N PRO A 5 -6.02 -12.35 -9.14
CA PRO A 5 -5.64 -11.48 -8.04
C PRO A 5 -5.47 -12.37 -6.83
N ASP A 6 -4.22 -12.55 -6.39
CA ASP A 6 -3.95 -13.30 -5.18
C ASP A 6 -4.73 -12.60 -4.07
N LYS A 7 -5.63 -13.35 -3.42
CA LYS A 7 -6.47 -12.90 -2.31
C LYS A 7 -5.66 -12.25 -1.19
N ASN A 8 -4.35 -12.54 -1.15
CA ASN A 8 -3.41 -12.02 -0.19
C ASN A 8 -2.75 -10.71 -0.63
N ILE A 9 -2.92 -10.21 -1.86
CA ILE A 9 -2.38 -8.91 -2.24
C ILE A 9 -3.15 -7.79 -1.55
N ARG A 10 -2.42 -6.80 -1.04
CA ARG A 10 -2.95 -5.53 -0.51
C ARG A 10 -2.27 -4.39 -1.22
N TYR A 11 -3.04 -3.39 -1.62
CA TYR A 11 -2.56 -2.15 -2.21
C TYR A 11 -2.54 -1.10 -1.12
N TYR A 12 -1.56 -0.20 -1.14
CA TYR A 12 -1.40 0.77 -0.08
C TYR A 12 -0.74 2.07 -0.55
N ILE A 13 -0.89 3.10 0.28
CA ILE A 13 -0.21 4.40 0.16
C ILE A 13 0.49 4.66 1.49
N ASP A 14 1.78 4.99 1.43
CA ASP A 14 2.54 5.40 2.60
C ASP A 14 2.59 6.93 2.65
N ILE A 15 2.23 7.48 3.81
CA ILE A 15 2.17 8.92 4.06
C ILE A 15 3.01 9.31 5.27
N LYS A 16 3.66 10.47 5.19
CA LYS A 16 4.32 11.08 6.36
C LYS A 16 3.25 11.74 7.24
N ALA A 17 3.03 11.22 8.44
CA ALA A 17 1.92 11.58 9.32
C ALA A 17 1.83 13.09 9.61
N GLU A 18 2.98 13.72 9.90
CA GLU A 18 3.06 15.13 10.29
C GLU A 18 2.71 16.09 9.14
N THR A 19 3.20 15.77 7.94
CA THR A 19 3.13 16.68 6.79
C THR A 19 2.02 16.31 5.82
N LYS A 20 1.40 15.14 6.01
CA LYS A 20 0.45 14.51 5.07
C LYS A 20 1.03 14.32 3.67
N LYS A 21 2.36 14.37 3.53
CA LYS A 21 3.05 14.15 2.26
C LYS A 21 2.98 12.67 1.89
N VAL A 22 2.54 12.38 0.68
CA VAL A 22 2.61 11.04 0.10
C VAL A 22 4.07 10.68 -0.16
N LEU A 23 4.52 9.56 0.37
CA LEU A 23 5.87 9.02 0.15
C LEU A 23 5.90 8.08 -1.05
N GLY A 24 4.83 7.32 -1.24
CA GLY A 24 4.65 6.42 -2.38
C GLY A 24 3.43 5.53 -2.22
N TRP A 25 3.19 4.68 -3.21
CA TRP A 25 2.16 3.65 -3.19
C TRP A 25 2.69 2.39 -3.86
N ASP A 26 2.29 1.24 -3.34
CA ASP A 26 2.69 -0.06 -3.88
C ASP A 26 1.66 -1.14 -3.51
N PHE A 27 1.98 -2.40 -3.80
CA PHE A 27 1.23 -3.57 -3.40
C PHE A 27 2.15 -4.65 -2.85
N GLY A 28 1.64 -5.46 -1.92
CA GLY A 28 2.42 -6.55 -1.33
C GLY A 28 1.54 -7.64 -0.75
N ASN A 29 2.17 -8.73 -0.28
CA ASN A 29 1.47 -9.81 0.37
C ASN A 29 1.03 -9.41 1.79
N ARG A 30 -0.23 -9.67 2.15
CA ARG A 30 -0.83 -9.33 3.45
C ARG A 30 0.01 -9.79 4.64
N PHE A 31 0.59 -10.99 4.57
CA PHE A 31 1.33 -11.59 5.68
C PHE A 31 2.73 -10.99 5.83
N GLU A 32 3.33 -10.53 4.73
CA GLU A 32 4.61 -9.82 4.72
C GLU A 32 4.42 -8.40 5.22
N LEU A 33 3.42 -7.70 4.69
CA LEU A 33 3.06 -6.33 5.09
C LEU A 33 2.71 -6.23 6.58
N SER A 34 2.12 -7.26 7.19
CA SER A 34 1.84 -7.27 8.63
C SER A 34 3.06 -7.41 9.52
N LYS A 35 4.22 -7.77 8.94
CA LYS A 35 5.51 -7.92 9.64
C LYS A 35 6.45 -6.75 9.37
N GLU A 36 6.06 -5.82 8.49
CA GLU A 36 6.87 -4.65 8.19
C GLU A 36 6.81 -3.64 9.35
N ASP A 37 7.97 -3.31 9.89
CA ASP A 37 8.12 -2.20 10.83
C ASP A 37 8.23 -0.90 10.04
N LEU A 38 7.14 -0.11 10.06
CA LEU A 38 7.15 1.23 9.50
C LEU A 38 7.81 2.21 10.48
N PRO A 39 8.61 3.18 9.97
CA PRO A 39 9.09 4.27 10.80
C PRO A 39 7.94 4.99 11.53
N GLN A 40 8.18 5.49 12.74
CA GLN A 40 7.15 6.08 13.63
C GLN A 40 6.33 7.22 13.01
N ASN A 41 6.84 7.88 11.96
CA ASN A 41 6.18 8.98 11.24
C ASN A 41 5.54 8.54 9.92
N ILE A 42 5.53 7.24 9.61
CA ILE A 42 4.93 6.72 8.38
C ILE A 42 3.65 5.99 8.74
N ILE A 43 2.56 6.38 8.08
CA ILE A 43 1.28 5.70 8.16
C ILE A 43 1.02 5.05 6.82
N ARG A 44 0.66 3.77 6.84
CA ARG A 44 0.21 3.04 5.68
C ARG A 44 -1.31 3.00 5.61
N ILE A 45 -1.85 3.45 4.49
CA ILE A 45 -3.29 3.41 4.20
C ILE A 45 -3.55 2.34 3.17
N PHE A 46 -4.30 1.31 3.54
CA PHE A 46 -4.73 0.28 2.59
C PHE A 46 -5.86 0.78 1.69
N ILE A 47 -5.72 0.52 0.40
CA ILE A 47 -6.70 0.91 -0.62
C ILE A 47 -7.13 -0.30 -1.46
N THR A 48 -8.27 -0.16 -2.14
CA THR A 48 -8.74 -1.15 -3.09
C THR A 48 -7.92 -1.13 -4.38
N LYS A 49 -7.89 -2.25 -5.12
CA LYS A 49 -7.27 -2.31 -6.45
C LYS A 49 -7.82 -1.24 -7.40
N GLY A 50 -9.13 -0.97 -7.34
CA GLY A 50 -9.77 0.06 -8.15
C GLY A 50 -9.32 1.48 -7.80
N GLN A 51 -9.00 1.76 -6.53
CA GLN A 51 -8.40 3.04 -6.11
C GLN A 51 -6.94 3.12 -6.54
N PHE A 52 -6.16 2.05 -6.36
CA PHE A 52 -4.76 1.99 -6.76
C PHE A 52 -4.58 2.26 -8.26
N ASN A 53 -5.43 1.68 -9.10
CA ASN A 53 -5.41 1.89 -10.55
C ASN A 53 -5.73 3.33 -11.00
N LYS A 54 -6.20 4.20 -10.10
CA LYS A 54 -6.46 5.63 -10.37
C LYS A 54 -5.29 6.53 -9.97
N LEU A 55 -4.28 5.99 -9.29
CA LEU A 55 -3.09 6.76 -8.94
C LEU A 55 -2.27 7.06 -10.20
N PRO A 56 -1.64 8.23 -10.29
CA PRO A 56 -0.77 8.57 -11.42
C PRO A 56 0.38 7.56 -11.51
N LYS A 57 0.94 7.39 -12.71
CA LYS A 57 2.14 6.56 -12.93
C LYS A 57 3.39 7.36 -12.66
#